data_AF-A0A9D7JDR4-F1
#
_entry.id   AF-A0A9D7JDR4-F1
#
_cell.length_a   1.000
_cell.length_b   1.000
_cell.length_c   1.000
_cell.angle_alpha   90.00
_cell.angle_beta   90.00
_cell.angle_gamma   90.00
#
_symmetry.space_group_name_H-M   'P 1'
#
loop_
_entity.id
_entity.type
_entity.pdbx_description
1 polymer ?
#
loop_
_entity_poly.entity_id
_entity_poly.type
_entity_poly.pdbx_seq_one_letter_code
_entity_poly.pdbx_strand_id
1 'polypeptide(L)' 'MFTNIGAFPSAVLSEGDYLVFAKRGDQVYNREFQVIAGAAKEIEVLTTVY' A
#
# COMPACT_ATOMS: atom_id res chain seq x y z
N MET A 1 11.49 3.09 17.48
CA MET A 1 11.78 3.41 16.06
C MET A 1 11.63 2.14 15.26
N PHE A 2 10.69 2.08 14.32
CA PHE A 2 10.16 0.83 13.76
C PHE A 2 11.20 0.07 12.92
N THR A 3 11.80 -0.97 13.49
CA THR A 3 12.68 -1.93 12.81
C THR A 3 11.88 -3.16 12.42
N ASN A 4 10.95 -3.02 11.47
CA ASN A 4 10.39 -4.19 10.78
C ASN A 4 10.37 -3.91 9.29
N ILE A 5 11.34 -4.52 8.60
CA ILE A 5 11.47 -4.52 7.14
C ILE A 5 10.48 -5.57 6.60
N GLY A 6 9.20 -5.34 6.85
CA GLY A 6 8.10 -6.24 6.46
C GLY A 6 7.17 -5.49 5.52
N ALA A 7 6.89 -6.07 4.35
CA ALA A 7 6.01 -5.49 3.31
C ALA A 7 4.51 -5.55 3.67
N PHE A 8 4.17 -5.52 4.96
CA PHE A 8 2.80 -5.65 5.47
C PHE A 8 2.44 -4.52 6.45
N PRO A 9 2.55 -3.23 6.07
CA PRO A 9 2.05 -2.16 6.91
C PRO A 9 0.51 -2.18 6.94
N SER A 10 -0.08 -1.87 8.09
CA SER A 10 -1.52 -1.60 8.23
C SER A 10 -1.74 -0.13 8.59
N ALA A 11 -2.79 0.48 8.03
CA ALA A 11 -3.16 1.85 8.27
C ALA A 11 -4.69 2.01 8.24
N VAL A 12 -5.21 2.98 8.98
CA VAL A 12 -6.62 3.39 8.94
C VAL A 12 -6.71 4.69 8.14
N LEU A 13 -7.52 4.68 7.08
CA LEU A 13 -7.68 5.79 6.14
C LEU A 13 -9.14 6.24 6.09
N SER A 14 -9.36 7.51 5.74
CA SER A 14 -10.70 8.02 5.42
C SER A 14 -11.13 7.53 4.04
N GLU A 15 -12.42 7.63 3.74
CA GLU A 15 -12.91 7.39 2.38
C GLU A 15 -12.28 8.38 1.38
N GLY A 16 -11.86 7.87 0.23
CA GLY A 16 -11.23 8.69 -0.81
C GLY A 16 -10.24 7.93 -1.69
N ASP A 17 -9.58 8.67 -2.58
CA ASP A 17 -8.59 8.15 -3.52
C ASP A 17 -7.17 8.34 -2.98
N TYR A 18 -6.40 7.26 -3.02
CA TYR A 18 -5.05 7.21 -2.47
C TYR A 18 -4.05 6.64 -3.47
N LEU A 19 -2.80 7.08 -3.32
CA LEU A 19 -1.64 6.57 -4.05
C LEU A 19 -0.65 6.00 -3.03
N VAL A 20 -0.38 4.69 -3.11
CA VAL A 20 0.66 4.04 -2.30
C VAL A 20 1.96 3.95 -3.08
N PHE A 21 3.07 4.16 -2.37
CA PHE A 21 4.42 3.96 -2.89
C PHE A 21 5.13 2.85 -2.12
N ALA A 22 5.67 1.87 -2.82
CA ALA A 22 6.53 0.83 -2.26
C ALA A 22 7.95 1.00 -2.80
N LYS A 23 8.94 1.00 -1.91
CA LYS A 23 10.36 1.13 -2.28
C LYS A 23 11.10 -0.19 -2.03
N ARG A 24 11.80 -0.69 -3.03
CA ARG A 24 12.69 -1.86 -2.93
C ARG A 24 14.06 -1.51 -3.52
N GLY A 25 15.05 -1.29 -2.65
CA GLY A 25 16.34 -0.75 -3.07
C GLY A 25 16.15 0.63 -3.72
N ASP A 26 16.58 0.78 -4.96
CA ASP A 26 16.41 2.01 -5.75
C ASP A 26 15.12 2.03 -6.58
N GLN A 27 14.37 0.94 -6.61
CA GLN A 27 13.12 0.85 -7.38
C GLN A 27 11.94 1.36 -6.55
N VAL A 28 11.11 2.21 -7.15
CA VAL A 28 9.86 2.71 -6.58
C VAL A 28 8.69 2.20 -7.42
N TYR A 29 7.73 1.58 -6.75
CA TYR A 29 6.48 1.09 -7.30
C TYR A 29 5.35 1.95 -6.76
N ASN A 30 4.37 2.25 -7.60
CA ASN A 30 3.19 2.98 -7.18
C ASN A 30 1.91 2.24 -7.57
N ARG A 31 0.86 2.43 -6.78
CA ARG A 31 -0.47 1.88 -7.06
C ARG A 31 -1.54 2.83 -6.54
N GLU A 32 -2.50 3.15 -7.40
CA GLU A 32 -3.71 3.87 -7.01
C GLU A 32 -4.75 2.91 -6.42
N PHE A 33 -5.44 3.34 -5.38
CA PHE A 33 -6.55 2.60 -4.79
C PHE A 33 -7.56 3.54 -4.12
N GLN A 34 -8.83 3.17 -4.22
CA GLN A 34 -9.92 3.85 -3.51
C GLN A 34 -10.21 3.15 -2.18
N VAL A 35 -10.38 3.94 -1.11
CA VAL A 35 -10.88 3.51 0.20
C VAL A 35 -12.38 3.84 0.26
N ILE A 36 -13.19 2.84 0.63
CA ILE A 36 -14.64 2.96 0.79
C ILE A 36 -14.98 2.68 2.27
N ALA A 37 -15.86 3.48 2.87
CA ALA A 37 -16.24 3.30 4.26
C ALA A 37 -16.91 1.93 4.53
N GLY A 38 -16.63 1.35 5.70
CA GLY A 38 -17.31 0.14 6.19
C GLY A 38 -16.74 -1.20 5.71
N ALA A 39 -15.75 -1.21 4.82
CA ALA A 39 -15.05 -2.44 4.40
C ALA A 39 -13.56 -2.39 4.71
N ALA A 40 -13.04 -3.41 5.42
CA ALA A 40 -11.61 -3.64 5.49
C ALA A 40 -11.11 -4.04 4.09
N LYS A 41 -10.07 -3.38 3.60
CA LYS A 41 -9.53 -3.61 2.25
C LYS A 41 -8.05 -3.94 2.33
N GLU A 42 -7.69 -5.10 1.81
CA GLU A 42 -6.29 -5.48 1.62
C GLU A 42 -5.80 -4.92 0.27
N ILE A 43 -4.67 -4.22 0.29
CA ILE A 43 -4.06 -3.62 -0.90
C ILE A 43 -2.69 -4.26 -1.11
N GLU A 44 -2.60 -5.19 -2.06
CA GLU A 44 -1.32 -5.79 -2.46
C GLU A 44 -0.61 -4.94 -3.50
N VAL A 45 0.65 -4.56 -3.29
CA VAL A 45 1.45 -3.89 -4.33
C VAL A 45 2.37 -4.92 -4.98
N LEU A 46 1.92 -5.50 -6.10
CA LEU A 46 2.68 -6.53 -6.84
C LEU A 46 3.85 -5.91 -7.60
N THR A 47 5.03 -6.55 -7.54
CA THR A 47 6.26 -6.09 -8.20
C THR A 47 6.40 -6.56 -9.65
N THR A 48 5.48 -7.36 -10.19
CA THR A 48 5.43 -7.62 -11.64
C THR A 48 4.04 -8.10 -12.04
N VAL A 49 3.58 -7.63 -13.21
CA VAL A 49 2.52 -8.26 -13.98
C VAL A 49 3.16 -9.42 -14.76
N TYR A 50 2.46 -10.55 -14.90
CA TYR A 50 2.84 -11.68 -15.76
C TYR A 50 3.09 -11.26 -17.21
#